data_AF-X1AU17-F1
#
_entry.id   AF-X1AU17-F1
#
_cell.length_a   1.000
_cell.length_b   1.000
_cell.length_c   1.000
_cell.angle_alpha   90.00
_cell.angle_beta   90.00
_cell.angle_gamma   90.00
#
_symmetry.space_group_name_H-M   'P 1'
#
loop_
_entity.id
_entity.type
_entity.pdbx_description
1 polymer ?
#
loop_
_entity_poly.entity_id
_entity_poly.type
_entity_poly.pdbx_seq_one_letter_code
_entity_poly.pdbx_strand_id
1 'polypeptide(L)'
;FRSCKTREEQRKLAGYTLDFYGLDEPVDMDEYVFNQVSGRISGTGNLKNCFGILTTNPESETHWLYKHFYLDDNPNFVHFDTTTYDNVLLPDYENYIRKQERKWDVDWVRRYLNGQWGMFEGQIYKAYNPNTHLFDSSKLQKEDIKYMICGVDWGLVNPYCILIGAVTTGNKLRILREYFGRKKSTHELSKQLSDLYLEYKFKRVYCDPTAADLIFQAWEKGVPIGKKTKAGISSHANNDVAFGIARLNSF
;
A
#
# COMPACT_ATOMS: atom_id res chain seq x y z
N PHE A 1 16.12 19.54 6.22
CA PHE A 1 16.73 18.25 5.87
C PHE A 1 15.85 17.57 4.82
N ARG A 2 16.34 17.35 3.58
CA ARG A 2 15.54 16.69 2.52
C ARG A 2 15.77 15.18 2.60
N SER A 3 14.86 14.50 3.30
CA SER A 3 14.68 13.05 3.45
C SER A 3 15.83 12.24 4.08
N CYS A 4 15.59 11.67 5.26
CA CYS A 4 16.48 10.72 5.91
C CYS A 4 16.04 9.29 5.56
N LYS A 5 16.48 8.77 4.40
CA LYS A 5 15.99 7.50 3.84
C LYS A 5 16.93 6.32 4.14
N THR A 6 18.18 6.59 4.45
CA THR A 6 19.21 5.57 4.65
C THR A 6 19.66 5.49 6.11
N ARG A 7 20.12 4.30 6.54
CA ARG A 7 20.72 4.11 7.87
C ARG A 7 21.93 5.01 8.13
N GLU A 8 22.63 5.44 7.08
CA GLU A 8 23.78 6.33 7.17
C GLU A 8 23.35 7.78 7.45
N GLU A 9 22.29 8.26 6.82
CA GLU A 9 21.69 9.57 7.12
C GLU A 9 21.10 9.61 8.54
N GLN A 10 20.52 8.50 8.99
CA GLN A 10 20.03 8.34 10.36
C GLN A 10 21.17 8.42 11.39
N ARG A 11 22.34 7.86 11.07
CA ARG A 11 23.53 7.98 11.92
C ARG A 11 24.06 9.41 12.02
N LYS A 12 23.94 10.20 10.95
CA LYS A 12 24.31 11.62 10.98
C LYS A 12 23.41 12.40 11.95
N LEU A 13 22.11 12.11 11.96
CA LEU A 13 21.16 12.69 12.93
C LEU A 13 21.54 12.39 14.39
N ALA A 14 22.10 11.21 14.65
CA ALA A 14 22.44 10.79 16.01
C ALA A 14 23.55 11.62 16.69
N GLY A 15 24.34 12.40 15.93
CA GLY A 15 25.42 13.22 16.46
C GLY A 15 25.04 14.69 16.72
N TYR A 16 23.83 15.11 16.35
CA TYR A 16 23.43 16.52 16.50
C TYR A 16 22.85 16.83 17.88
N THR A 17 23.06 18.08 18.29
CA THR A 17 22.36 18.75 19.37
C THR A 17 21.54 19.87 18.73
N LEU A 18 20.23 19.86 18.92
CA LEU A 18 19.30 20.78 18.27
C LEU A 18 18.58 21.63 19.33
N ASP A 19 18.38 22.91 18.99
CA ASP A 19 17.41 23.75 19.70
C ASP A 19 16.01 23.69 19.08
N PHE A 20 15.93 23.40 17.77
CA PHE A 20 14.66 23.39 17.03
C PHE A 20 14.70 22.38 15.87
N TYR A 21 13.56 21.80 15.54
CA TYR A 21 13.34 21.12 14.26
C TYR A 21 11.96 21.42 13.67
N GLY A 22 11.87 21.38 12.34
CA GLY A 22 10.63 21.41 11.59
C GLY A 22 10.51 20.18 10.69
N LEU A 23 9.40 19.45 10.78
CA LEU A 23 9.08 18.31 9.92
C LEU A 23 7.80 18.61 9.13
N ASP A 24 7.92 18.50 7.81
CA ASP A 24 6.78 18.63 6.89
C ASP A 24 6.38 17.23 6.41
N GLU A 25 5.08 16.97 6.34
CA GLU A 25 4.46 15.67 6.02
C GLU A 25 5.03 14.48 6.83
N PRO A 26 5.13 14.57 8.17
CA PRO A 26 5.60 13.46 9.01
C PRO A 26 4.69 12.22 8.95
N VAL A 27 3.48 12.33 8.40
CA VAL A 27 2.60 11.17 8.12
C VAL A 27 3.27 10.13 7.21
N ASP A 28 4.17 10.56 6.32
CA ASP A 28 4.95 9.67 5.45
C ASP A 28 6.29 9.23 6.07
N MET A 29 6.51 9.56 7.35
CA MET A 29 7.73 9.26 8.08
C MET A 29 7.52 8.10 9.05
N ASP A 30 8.54 7.24 9.14
CA ASP A 30 8.61 6.22 10.18
C ASP A 30 8.76 6.88 11.56
N GLU A 31 7.93 6.44 12.52
CA GLU A 31 7.94 6.89 13.91
C GLU A 31 9.34 6.84 14.54
N TYR A 32 10.14 5.84 14.18
CA TYR A 32 11.52 5.73 14.62
C TYR A 32 12.36 6.95 14.27
N VAL A 33 12.20 7.50 13.06
CA VAL A 33 12.95 8.68 12.61
C VAL A 33 12.50 9.91 13.40
N PHE A 34 11.20 10.08 13.62
CA PHE A 34 10.68 11.14 14.49
C PHE A 34 11.29 11.05 15.89
N ASN A 35 11.28 9.87 16.51
CA ASN A 35 11.85 9.66 17.85
C ASN A 35 13.35 9.96 17.90
N GLN A 36 14.10 9.60 16.85
CA GLN A 36 15.53 9.92 16.76
C GLN A 36 15.79 11.42 16.68
N VAL A 37 14.98 12.18 15.95
CA VAL A 37 15.09 13.64 15.82
C VAL A 37 14.64 14.33 17.11
N SER A 38 13.51 13.91 17.69
CA SER A 38 13.00 14.42 18.97
C SER A 38 14.01 14.24 20.09
N GLY A 39 14.72 13.11 20.12
CA GLY A 39 15.81 12.88 21.09
C GLY A 39 17.03 13.80 20.93
N ARG A 40 17.12 14.62 19.88
CA ARG A 40 18.19 15.61 19.69
C ARG A 40 17.84 17.00 20.20
N ILE A 41 16.58 17.23 20.60
CA ILE A 41 16.17 18.44 21.32
C ILE A 41 16.69 18.35 22.76
N SER A 42 17.99 18.57 22.93
CA SER A 42 18.63 18.74 24.23
C SER A 42 19.11 20.17 24.46
N GLY A 43 18.97 21.03 23.44
CA GLY A 43 19.42 22.42 23.46
C GLY A 43 20.92 22.56 23.29
N THR A 44 21.32 23.50 22.45
CA THR A 44 22.71 23.96 22.32
C THR A 44 23.04 25.07 23.33
N GLY A 45 22.03 25.55 24.07
CA GLY A 45 22.12 26.69 24.98
C GLY A 45 21.78 28.04 24.32
N ASN A 46 21.52 28.05 23.01
CA ASN A 46 21.24 29.28 22.25
C ASN A 46 19.76 29.69 22.28
N LEU A 47 18.83 28.73 22.39
CA LEU A 47 17.41 29.01 22.57
C LEU A 47 16.98 28.67 23.99
N LYS A 48 16.25 29.60 24.62
CA LYS A 48 15.70 29.43 25.97
C LYS A 48 14.75 28.23 26.06
N ASN A 49 13.94 28.04 25.02
CA ASN A 49 13.00 26.94 24.91
C ASN A 49 13.27 26.22 23.59
N CYS A 50 13.58 24.93 23.67
CA CYS A 50 13.71 24.10 22.49
C CYS A 50 12.35 23.55 22.08
N PHE A 51 12.08 23.43 20.79
CA PHE A 51 10.76 22.98 20.31
C PHE A 51 10.81 22.30 18.94
N GLY A 52 9.83 21.45 18.67
CA GLY A 52 9.60 20.86 17.35
C GLY A 52 8.32 21.44 16.73
N ILE A 53 8.30 21.62 15.40
CA ILE A 53 7.08 21.92 14.65
C ILE A 53 6.85 20.82 13.62
N LEU A 54 5.61 20.35 13.56
CA LEU A 54 5.17 19.34 12.61
C LEU A 54 3.99 19.91 11.81
N THR A 55 4.02 19.79 10.49
CA THR A 55 2.93 20.18 9.59
C THR A 55 2.49 18.96 8.78
N THR A 56 1.23 18.53 8.94
CA THR A 56 0.75 17.29 8.31
C THR A 56 -0.72 17.37 7.94
N ASN A 57 -1.11 16.58 6.95
CA ASN A 57 -2.51 16.19 6.77
C ASN A 57 -2.84 14.99 7.68
N PRO A 58 -4.11 14.83 8.09
CA PRO A 58 -4.57 13.69 8.89
C PRO A 58 -4.39 12.34 8.18
N GLU A 59 -4.42 11.26 8.95
CA GLU A 59 -4.46 9.86 8.48
C GLU A 59 -5.39 9.04 9.39
N SER A 60 -5.31 7.70 9.33
CA SER A 60 -5.93 6.80 10.28
C SER A 60 -5.59 7.16 11.74
N GLU A 61 -6.58 7.01 12.63
CA GLU A 61 -6.40 7.14 14.09
C GLU A 61 -5.44 6.08 14.67
N THR A 62 -5.14 5.02 13.92
CA THR A 62 -4.12 4.03 14.31
C THR A 62 -2.69 4.51 14.06
N HIS A 63 -2.51 5.61 13.33
CA HIS A 63 -1.20 6.19 13.00
C HIS A 63 -0.50 6.74 14.25
N TRP A 64 0.83 6.72 14.27
CA TRP A 64 1.62 7.12 15.43
C TRP A 64 1.42 8.60 15.78
N LEU A 65 1.31 9.49 14.78
CA LEU A 65 1.01 10.92 15.01
C LEU A 65 -0.29 11.11 15.80
N TYR A 66 -1.36 10.37 15.46
CA TYR A 66 -2.61 10.49 16.18
C TYR A 66 -2.46 10.06 17.64
N LYS A 67 -1.74 8.96 17.87
CA LYS A 67 -1.46 8.47 19.22
C LYS A 67 -0.70 9.50 20.06
N HIS A 68 0.46 9.97 19.58
CA HIS A 68 1.31 10.91 20.31
C HIS A 68 0.64 12.26 20.59
N PHE A 69 -0.10 12.80 19.62
CA PHE A 69 -0.58 14.18 19.69
C PHE A 69 -2.06 14.33 20.09
N TYR A 70 -2.89 13.28 19.96
CA TYR A 70 -4.32 13.33 20.28
C TYR A 70 -4.76 12.36 21.39
N LEU A 71 -4.06 11.23 21.58
CA LEU A 71 -4.45 10.22 22.57
C LEU A 71 -3.58 10.24 23.84
N ASP A 72 -2.28 10.47 23.68
CA ASP A 72 -1.34 10.53 24.80
C ASP A 72 -1.48 11.87 25.54
N ASP A 73 -1.62 11.81 26.87
CA ASP A 73 -1.71 12.99 27.74
C ASP A 73 -0.32 13.57 28.06
N ASN A 74 0.52 13.73 27.04
CA ASN A 74 1.87 14.29 27.21
C ASN A 74 1.80 15.82 27.18
N PRO A 75 2.06 16.52 28.31
CA PRO A 75 1.93 17.98 28.38
C PRO A 75 2.98 18.73 27.54
N ASN A 76 3.97 18.03 26.98
CA ASN A 76 4.96 18.63 26.08
C ASN A 76 4.49 18.66 24.62
N PHE A 77 3.38 18.02 24.30
CA PHE A 77 2.81 18.01 22.96
C PHE A 77 1.54 18.86 22.91
N VAL A 78 1.41 19.59 21.81
CA VAL A 78 0.23 20.40 21.50
C VAL A 78 -0.10 20.19 20.03
N HIS A 79 -1.37 20.01 19.72
CA HIS A 79 -1.87 19.99 18.35
C HIS A 79 -2.76 21.20 18.11
N PHE A 80 -2.80 21.63 16.85
CA PHE A 80 -3.71 22.67 16.37
C PHE A 80 -4.35 22.14 15.09
N ASP A 81 -5.66 21.97 15.13
CA ASP A 81 -6.41 21.53 13.96
C ASP A 81 -6.78 22.73 13.09
N THR A 82 -6.56 22.58 11.79
CA THR A 82 -6.98 23.57 10.79
C THR A 82 -7.65 22.83 9.64
N THR A 83 -8.62 23.49 9.03
CA THR A 83 -9.34 23.00 7.86
C THR A 83 -9.02 23.90 6.66
N THR A 84 -9.33 23.42 5.46
CA THR A 84 -9.21 24.27 4.26
C THR A 84 -10.14 25.49 4.37
N TYR A 85 -11.24 25.38 5.11
CA TYR A 85 -12.24 26.43 5.30
C TYR A 85 -11.76 27.58 6.19
N ASP A 86 -10.69 27.36 6.98
CA ASP A 86 -10.10 28.39 7.83
C ASP A 86 -9.17 29.34 7.06
N ASN A 87 -8.81 29.00 5.81
CA ASN A 87 -7.91 29.80 5.00
C ASN A 87 -8.64 30.91 4.22
N VAL A 88 -8.89 32.03 4.90
CA VAL A 88 -9.54 33.24 4.35
C VAL A 88 -8.76 33.93 3.22
N LEU A 89 -7.52 33.51 2.96
CA LEU A 89 -6.67 34.09 1.93
C LEU A 89 -6.68 33.28 0.61
N LEU A 90 -7.49 32.21 0.54
CA LEU A 90 -7.64 31.42 -0.67
C LEU A 90 -8.24 32.27 -1.80
N PRO A 91 -7.53 32.41 -2.94
CA PRO A 91 -8.09 33.07 -4.11
C PRO A 91 -9.32 32.31 -4.62
N ASP A 92 -10.39 33.05 -4.91
CA ASP A 92 -11.66 32.48 -5.40
C ASP A 92 -12.21 31.37 -4.47
N TYR A 93 -12.12 31.62 -3.16
CA TYR A 93 -12.41 30.67 -2.08
C TYR A 93 -13.65 29.80 -2.33
N GLU A 94 -14.81 30.41 -2.57
CA GLU A 94 -16.06 29.65 -2.75
C GLU A 94 -16.01 28.70 -3.96
N ASN A 95 -15.48 29.15 -5.09
CA ASN A 95 -15.39 28.32 -6.29
C ASN A 95 -14.30 27.25 -6.14
N TYR A 96 -13.20 27.57 -5.48
CA TYR A 96 -12.14 26.60 -5.16
C TYR A 96 -12.71 25.46 -4.32
N ILE A 97 -13.36 25.77 -3.19
CA ILE A 97 -13.95 24.77 -2.29
C ILE A 97 -14.96 23.90 -3.04
N ARG A 98 -15.95 24.51 -3.73
CA ARG A 98 -16.96 23.77 -4.49
C ARG A 98 -16.35 22.87 -5.56
N LYS A 99 -15.26 23.31 -6.19
CA LYS A 99 -14.54 22.51 -7.20
C LYS A 99 -13.88 21.29 -6.57
N GLN A 100 -13.25 21.43 -5.40
CA GLN A 100 -12.65 20.28 -4.70
C GLN A 100 -13.71 19.30 -4.20
N GLU A 101 -14.78 19.79 -3.57
CA GLU A 101 -15.89 18.96 -3.08
C GLU A 101 -16.58 18.15 -4.18
N ARG A 102 -16.70 18.70 -5.39
CA ARG A 102 -17.28 17.97 -6.53
C ARG A 102 -16.31 16.99 -7.19
N LYS A 103 -15.01 17.24 -7.07
CA LYS A 103 -13.97 16.47 -7.75
C LYS A 103 -13.64 15.17 -7.01
N TRP A 104 -13.69 15.19 -5.69
CA TRP A 104 -13.16 14.12 -4.85
C TRP A 104 -14.26 13.41 -4.06
N ASP A 105 -13.97 12.19 -3.62
CA ASP A 105 -14.89 11.42 -2.80
C ASP A 105 -15.03 11.98 -1.37
N VAL A 106 -16.04 11.49 -0.65
CA VAL A 106 -16.40 11.96 0.69
C VAL A 106 -15.24 11.79 1.69
N ASP A 107 -14.45 10.73 1.59
CA ASP A 107 -13.35 10.50 2.53
C ASP A 107 -12.16 11.39 2.23
N TRP A 108 -11.87 11.62 0.95
CA TRP A 108 -10.87 12.61 0.54
C TRP A 108 -11.26 14.00 1.05
N VAL A 109 -12.53 14.38 0.91
CA VAL A 109 -13.07 15.65 1.43
C VAL A 109 -12.93 15.70 2.95
N ARG A 110 -13.32 14.64 3.67
CA ARG A 110 -13.19 14.57 5.14
C ARG A 110 -11.73 14.72 5.58
N ARG A 111 -10.80 14.08 4.88
CA ARG A 111 -9.37 14.14 5.20
C ARG A 111 -8.78 15.51 4.90
N TYR A 112 -8.86 15.94 3.64
CA TYR A 112 -8.03 17.03 3.13
C TYR A 112 -8.74 18.38 3.20
N LEU A 113 -10.07 18.42 3.14
CA LEU A 113 -10.81 19.67 3.33
C LEU A 113 -11.17 19.89 4.80
N ASN A 114 -11.71 18.87 5.47
CA ASN A 114 -12.18 19.01 6.86
C ASN A 114 -11.11 18.72 7.92
N GLY A 115 -9.90 18.28 7.55
CA GLY A 115 -8.84 18.00 8.52
C GLY A 115 -9.18 16.87 9.50
N GLN A 116 -10.06 15.93 9.13
CA GLN A 116 -10.50 14.88 10.04
C GLN A 116 -9.56 13.68 10.05
N TRP A 117 -9.11 13.30 11.25
CA TRP A 117 -8.55 11.97 11.53
C TRP A 117 -9.70 10.95 11.60
N GLY A 118 -9.44 9.72 11.20
CA GLY A 118 -10.46 8.68 11.21
C GLY A 118 -10.02 7.44 10.47
N MET A 119 -10.62 6.28 10.79
CA MET A 119 -10.54 5.15 9.88
C MET A 119 -11.17 5.57 8.54
N PHE A 120 -10.38 5.65 7.49
CA PHE A 120 -10.90 5.63 6.13
C PHE A 120 -11.56 4.27 5.95
N GLU A 121 -12.87 4.21 6.21
CA GLU A 121 -13.63 2.98 6.31
C GLU A 121 -13.44 2.13 5.04
N GLY A 122 -12.86 0.96 5.24
CA GLY A 122 -13.54 -0.28 4.90
C GLY A 122 -13.50 -0.78 3.45
N GLN A 123 -12.88 -0.08 2.51
CA GLN A 123 -12.52 -0.67 1.22
C GLN A 123 -11.28 0.03 0.63
N ILE A 124 -10.15 -0.68 0.61
CA ILE A 124 -8.96 -0.25 -0.17
C ILE A 124 -9.36 -0.05 -1.66
N TYR A 125 -10.41 -0.73 -2.12
CA TYR A 125 -10.95 -0.66 -3.48
C TYR A 125 -12.38 -0.11 -3.54
N LYS A 126 -12.58 1.17 -3.22
CA LYS A 126 -13.89 1.85 -3.27
C LYS A 126 -14.57 1.82 -4.66
N ALA A 127 -13.78 1.68 -5.72
CA ALA A 127 -14.29 1.54 -7.08
C ALA A 127 -14.99 0.18 -7.33
N TYR A 128 -14.90 -0.79 -6.42
CA TYR A 128 -15.54 -2.09 -6.61
C TYR A 128 -17.06 -1.98 -6.56
N ASN A 129 -17.71 -2.17 -7.72
CA ASN A 129 -19.15 -2.31 -7.83
C ASN A 129 -19.52 -3.74 -8.25
N PRO A 130 -20.27 -4.50 -7.43
CA PRO A 130 -20.63 -5.88 -7.76
C PRO A 130 -21.49 -5.98 -9.03
N ASN A 131 -22.27 -4.95 -9.38
CA ASN A 131 -23.09 -4.95 -10.59
C ASN A 131 -22.25 -4.85 -11.87
N THR A 132 -21.01 -4.38 -11.79
CA THR A 132 -20.10 -4.24 -12.94
C THR A 132 -18.95 -5.24 -12.92
N HIS A 133 -18.51 -5.65 -11.73
CA HIS A 133 -17.32 -6.47 -11.55
C HIS A 133 -17.62 -7.95 -11.31
N LEU A 134 -18.82 -8.29 -10.82
CA LEU A 134 -19.27 -9.68 -10.87
C LEU A 134 -19.76 -10.00 -12.27
N PHE A 135 -19.47 -11.21 -12.72
CA PHE A 135 -19.97 -11.74 -13.97
C PHE A 135 -20.31 -13.21 -13.78
N ASP A 136 -21.28 -13.66 -14.55
CA ASP A 136 -21.63 -15.07 -14.62
C ASP A 136 -20.60 -15.80 -15.48
N SER A 137 -19.79 -16.65 -14.83
CA SER A 137 -18.73 -17.40 -15.52
C SER A 137 -19.26 -18.38 -16.57
N SER A 138 -20.54 -18.78 -16.50
CA SER A 138 -21.15 -19.67 -17.51
C SER A 138 -21.31 -18.99 -18.88
N LYS A 139 -21.28 -17.66 -18.91
CA LYS A 139 -21.39 -16.86 -20.14
C LYS A 139 -20.05 -16.71 -20.88
N LEU A 140 -18.93 -17.06 -20.25
CA LEU A 140 -17.61 -16.95 -20.86
C LEU A 140 -17.36 -18.17 -21.75
N GLN A 141 -17.31 -17.96 -23.07
CA GLN A 141 -17.02 -19.05 -24.02
C GLN A 141 -15.51 -19.24 -24.17
N LYS A 142 -15.11 -20.42 -24.64
CA LYS A 142 -13.68 -20.74 -24.82
C LYS A 142 -13.03 -19.82 -25.85
N GLU A 143 -13.78 -19.43 -26.87
CA GLU A 143 -13.36 -18.54 -27.97
C GLU A 143 -13.11 -17.11 -27.48
N ASP A 144 -13.74 -16.72 -26.36
CA ASP A 144 -13.51 -15.42 -25.73
C ASP A 144 -12.18 -15.37 -24.98
N ILE A 145 -11.56 -16.52 -24.68
CA ILE A 145 -10.36 -16.61 -23.86
C ILE A 145 -9.12 -16.57 -24.74
N LYS A 146 -8.31 -15.53 -24.57
CA LYS A 146 -7.02 -15.38 -25.25
C LYS A 146 -5.93 -16.24 -24.62
N TYR A 147 -5.88 -16.29 -23.29
CA TYR A 147 -5.03 -17.21 -22.51
C TYR A 147 -5.39 -17.19 -21.02
N MET A 148 -5.00 -18.23 -20.31
CA MET A 148 -5.13 -18.35 -18.86
C MET A 148 -3.87 -17.85 -18.14
N ILE A 149 -4.05 -17.25 -16.97
CA ILE A 149 -2.98 -16.88 -16.02
C ILE A 149 -3.36 -17.30 -14.61
N CYS A 150 -2.38 -17.34 -13.72
CA CYS A 150 -2.57 -17.65 -12.32
C CYS A 150 -1.84 -16.63 -11.44
N GLY A 151 -2.45 -16.20 -10.34
CA GLY A 151 -1.83 -15.42 -9.28
C GLY A 151 -1.75 -16.25 -8.00
N VAL A 152 -0.63 -16.16 -7.29
CA VAL A 152 -0.37 -16.93 -6.08
C VAL A 152 0.20 -16.02 -4.99
N ASP A 153 -0.45 -16.04 -3.84
CA ASP A 153 0.06 -15.48 -2.60
C ASP A 153 0.22 -16.63 -1.59
N TRP A 154 1.40 -16.79 -1.02
CA TRP A 154 1.70 -17.91 -0.12
C TRP A 154 2.11 -17.43 1.26
N GLY A 155 1.30 -17.81 2.25
CA GLY A 155 1.66 -17.82 3.65
C GLY A 155 1.64 -19.24 4.22
N LEU A 156 2.58 -19.54 5.12
CA LEU A 156 2.54 -20.78 5.90
C LEU A 156 1.61 -20.65 7.11
N VAL A 157 1.86 -19.62 7.94
CA VAL A 157 1.01 -19.26 9.09
C VAL A 157 -0.19 -18.45 8.62
N ASN A 158 0.08 -17.45 7.77
CA ASN A 158 -0.96 -16.71 7.06
C ASN A 158 -1.61 -17.60 5.99
N PRO A 159 -2.83 -17.30 5.54
CA PRO A 159 -3.44 -18.03 4.44
C PRO A 159 -2.62 -17.97 3.15
N TYR A 160 -2.81 -18.97 2.30
CA TYR A 160 -2.43 -18.88 0.90
C TYR A 160 -3.68 -18.61 0.05
N CYS A 161 -3.47 -17.98 -1.10
CA CYS A 161 -4.49 -17.76 -2.12
C CYS A 161 -3.95 -18.12 -3.50
N ILE A 162 -4.76 -18.83 -4.30
CA ILE A 162 -4.53 -19.03 -5.73
C ILE A 162 -5.73 -18.45 -6.49
N LEU A 163 -5.45 -17.53 -7.42
CA LEU A 163 -6.44 -16.95 -8.31
C LEU A 163 -6.22 -17.41 -9.74
N ILE A 164 -7.24 -18.03 -10.33
CA ILE A 164 -7.23 -18.44 -11.73
C ILE A 164 -7.93 -17.37 -12.57
N GLY A 165 -7.19 -16.77 -13.51
CA GLY A 165 -7.68 -15.69 -14.36
C GLY A 165 -7.69 -16.06 -15.84
N ALA A 166 -8.77 -15.72 -16.53
CA ALA A 166 -8.83 -15.70 -17.99
C ALA A 166 -8.59 -14.27 -18.49
N VAL A 167 -7.64 -14.09 -19.41
CA VAL A 167 -7.54 -12.85 -20.18
C VAL A 167 -8.34 -13.03 -21.46
N THR A 168 -9.35 -12.19 -21.66
CA THR A 168 -10.23 -12.28 -22.83
C THR A 168 -9.59 -11.69 -24.09
N THR A 169 -10.16 -11.99 -25.25
CA THR A 169 -9.80 -11.37 -26.54
C THR A 169 -9.92 -9.85 -26.50
N GLY A 170 -10.89 -9.32 -25.73
CA GLY A 170 -11.05 -7.90 -25.41
C GLY A 170 -10.10 -7.35 -24.34
N ASN A 171 -9.04 -8.07 -23.98
CA ASN A 171 -8.02 -7.71 -22.98
C ASN A 171 -8.57 -7.40 -21.57
N LYS A 172 -9.69 -8.03 -21.17
CA LYS A 172 -10.19 -7.97 -19.79
C LYS A 172 -9.70 -9.17 -19.00
N LEU A 173 -9.29 -8.96 -17.74
CA LEU A 173 -9.02 -10.05 -16.81
C LEU A 173 -10.31 -10.46 -16.11
N ARG A 174 -10.62 -11.75 -16.12
CA ARG A 174 -11.76 -12.36 -15.45
C ARG A 174 -11.28 -13.44 -14.48
N ILE A 175 -11.51 -13.26 -13.19
CA ILE A 175 -11.19 -14.29 -12.19
C ILE A 175 -12.28 -15.36 -12.22
N LEU A 176 -11.87 -16.61 -12.45
CA LEU A 176 -12.79 -17.75 -12.63
C LEU A 176 -12.92 -18.59 -11.36
N ARG A 177 -11.82 -18.75 -10.64
CA ARG A 177 -11.72 -19.58 -9.44
C ARG A 177 -10.74 -18.97 -8.45
N GLU A 178 -11.06 -19.17 -7.19
CA GLU A 178 -10.22 -18.86 -6.05
C GLU A 178 -10.03 -20.14 -5.24
N TYR A 179 -8.80 -20.42 -4.84
CA TYR A 179 -8.48 -21.40 -3.83
C TYR A 179 -7.86 -20.68 -2.64
N PHE A 180 -8.51 -20.79 -1.49
CA PHE A 180 -8.07 -20.16 -0.25
C PHE A 180 -7.90 -21.23 0.83
N GLY A 181 -6.82 -21.14 1.61
CA GLY A 181 -6.57 -22.09 2.69
C GLY A 181 -5.43 -21.66 3.59
N ARG A 182 -5.10 -22.48 4.59
CA ARG A 182 -4.01 -22.24 5.54
C ARG A 182 -3.14 -23.48 5.68
N LYS A 183 -1.95 -23.31 6.30
CA LYS A 183 -1.07 -24.41 6.74
C LYS A 183 -0.66 -25.36 5.61
N LYS A 184 -0.42 -24.82 4.41
CA LYS A 184 0.04 -25.60 3.27
C LYS A 184 1.51 -25.29 3.01
N SER A 185 2.34 -26.32 3.03
CA SER A 185 3.76 -26.18 2.71
C SER A 185 3.95 -25.77 1.25
N THR A 186 5.13 -25.23 0.95
CA THR A 186 5.56 -24.93 -0.43
C THR A 186 5.54 -26.19 -1.31
N HIS A 187 5.83 -27.35 -0.74
CA HIS A 187 5.77 -28.64 -1.43
C HIS A 187 4.35 -29.02 -1.85
N GLU A 188 3.41 -28.95 -0.92
CA GLU A 188 2.01 -29.28 -1.22
C GLU A 188 1.38 -28.26 -2.16
N LEU A 189 1.73 -26.97 -2.02
CA LEU A 189 1.20 -25.93 -2.90
C LEU A 189 1.81 -26.01 -4.31
N SER A 190 3.11 -26.31 -4.43
CA SER A 190 3.74 -26.50 -5.75
C SER A 190 3.14 -27.70 -6.51
N LYS A 191 2.77 -28.78 -5.81
CA LYS A 191 2.02 -29.89 -6.40
C LYS A 191 0.65 -29.44 -6.89
N GLN A 192 -0.11 -28.72 -6.06
CA GLN A 192 -1.41 -28.18 -6.47
C GLN A 192 -1.29 -27.26 -7.70
N LEU A 193 -0.27 -26.40 -7.74
CA LEU A 193 -0.03 -25.52 -8.90
C LEU A 193 0.29 -26.31 -10.17
N SER A 194 1.03 -27.41 -10.04
CA SER A 194 1.29 -28.33 -11.16
C SER A 194 0.00 -28.97 -11.67
N ASP A 195 -0.87 -29.46 -10.78
CA ASP A 195 -2.14 -30.07 -11.16
C ASP A 195 -3.06 -29.05 -11.85
N LEU A 196 -3.16 -27.83 -11.30
CA LEU A 196 -3.91 -26.73 -11.91
C LEU A 196 -3.31 -26.30 -13.26
N TYR A 197 -1.98 -26.32 -13.40
CA TYR A 197 -1.35 -26.02 -14.69
C TYR A 197 -1.70 -27.08 -15.74
N LEU A 198 -1.81 -28.35 -15.37
CA LEU A 198 -2.24 -29.40 -16.29
C LEU A 198 -3.68 -29.19 -16.78
N GLU A 199 -4.57 -28.72 -15.90
CA GLU A 199 -5.98 -28.43 -16.19
C GLU A 199 -6.14 -27.16 -17.04
N TYR A 200 -5.54 -26.03 -16.62
CA TYR A 200 -5.81 -24.71 -17.20
C TYR A 200 -4.78 -24.23 -18.24
N LYS A 201 -3.63 -24.89 -18.33
CA LYS A 201 -2.53 -24.54 -19.25
C LYS A 201 -2.15 -23.06 -19.18
N PHE A 202 -1.84 -22.59 -17.97
CA PHE A 202 -1.46 -21.19 -17.72
C PHE A 202 -0.33 -20.73 -18.64
N LYS A 203 -0.48 -19.55 -19.23
CA LYS A 203 0.60 -18.87 -19.95
C LYS A 203 1.71 -18.43 -18.99
N ARG A 204 1.32 -17.95 -17.81
CA ARG A 204 2.20 -17.51 -16.71
C ARG A 204 1.51 -17.67 -15.37
N VAL A 205 2.31 -17.93 -14.35
CA VAL A 205 1.93 -17.85 -12.94
C VAL A 205 2.72 -16.71 -12.28
N TYR A 206 2.03 -15.81 -11.60
CA TYR A 206 2.61 -14.70 -10.86
C TYR A 206 2.61 -15.05 -9.37
N CYS A 207 3.77 -14.95 -8.72
CA CYS A 207 3.94 -15.27 -7.31
C CYS A 207 4.82 -14.21 -6.65
N ASP A 208 4.62 -13.91 -5.38
CA ASP A 208 5.51 -12.99 -4.66
C ASP A 208 6.98 -13.46 -4.80
N PRO A 209 7.91 -12.61 -5.29
CA PRO A 209 9.35 -12.90 -5.32
C PRO A 209 9.93 -13.39 -3.99
N THR A 210 9.34 -13.05 -2.85
CA THR A 210 9.79 -13.50 -1.52
C THR A 210 9.53 -15.00 -1.28
N ALA A 211 8.59 -15.62 -2.01
CA ALA A 211 8.28 -17.05 -1.93
C ALA A 211 9.23 -17.91 -2.80
N ALA A 212 10.54 -17.69 -2.67
CA ALA A 212 11.56 -18.29 -3.55
C ALA A 212 11.53 -19.83 -3.59
N ASP A 213 11.27 -20.47 -2.44
CA ASP A 213 11.19 -21.94 -2.34
C ASP A 213 9.98 -22.50 -3.12
N LEU A 214 8.81 -21.86 -3.00
CA LEU A 214 7.62 -22.23 -3.79
C LEU A 214 7.86 -22.05 -5.29
N ILE A 215 8.46 -20.93 -5.68
CA ILE A 215 8.80 -20.62 -7.08
C ILE A 215 9.69 -21.71 -7.66
N PHE A 216 10.75 -22.08 -6.93
CA PHE A 216 11.69 -23.11 -7.36
C PHE A 216 11.00 -24.47 -7.54
N GLN A 217 10.29 -24.94 -6.51
CA GLN A 217 9.63 -26.25 -6.55
C GLN A 217 8.53 -26.35 -7.62
N ALA A 218 7.77 -25.28 -7.85
CA ALA A 218 6.75 -25.27 -8.91
C ALA A 218 7.40 -25.21 -10.30
N TRP A 219 8.51 -24.47 -10.46
CA TRP A 219 9.27 -24.41 -11.70
C TRP A 219 9.86 -25.77 -12.07
N GLU A 220 10.41 -26.53 -11.11
CA GLU A 220 10.90 -27.90 -11.34
C GLU A 220 9.80 -28.86 -11.81
N LYS A 221 8.53 -28.58 -11.46
CA LYS A 221 7.36 -29.31 -11.92
C LYS A 221 6.83 -28.83 -13.29
N GLY A 222 7.52 -27.89 -13.93
CA GLY A 222 7.16 -27.36 -15.25
C GLY A 222 6.13 -26.24 -15.23
N VAL A 223 5.79 -25.70 -14.06
CA VAL A 223 4.85 -24.56 -13.94
C VAL A 223 5.55 -23.27 -14.43
N PRO A 224 4.93 -22.46 -15.30
CA PRO A 224 5.52 -21.22 -15.81
C PRO A 224 5.42 -20.07 -14.79
N ILE A 225 6.00 -20.27 -13.61
CA ILE A 225 5.94 -19.34 -12.45
C ILE A 225 7.09 -18.33 -12.40
N GLY A 226 8.11 -18.52 -13.24
CA GLY A 226 9.27 -17.66 -13.26
C GLY A 226 10.15 -17.81 -14.50
N LYS A 227 11.21 -17.02 -14.57
CA LYS A 227 12.23 -17.04 -15.62
C LYS A 227 13.57 -17.44 -15.05
N LYS A 228 14.30 -18.28 -15.79
CA LYS A 228 15.69 -18.59 -15.49
C LYS A 228 16.57 -17.35 -15.66
N THR A 229 17.40 -17.09 -14.67
CA THR A 229 18.38 -16.00 -14.62
C THR A 229 19.75 -16.55 -14.22
N LYS A 230 20.78 -15.70 -14.18
CA LYS A 230 22.10 -16.07 -13.66
C LYS A 230 22.08 -16.45 -12.16
N ALA A 231 21.08 -15.96 -11.41
CA ALA A 231 20.96 -16.14 -9.96
C ALA A 231 19.92 -17.21 -9.56
N GLY A 232 19.35 -17.97 -10.52
CA GLY A 232 18.30 -18.96 -10.28
C GLY A 232 16.99 -18.63 -11.00
N ILE A 233 15.85 -18.95 -10.40
CA ILE A 233 14.52 -18.68 -10.97
C ILE A 233 13.95 -17.41 -10.35
N SER A 234 13.64 -16.42 -11.19
CA SER A 234 13.02 -15.15 -10.78
C SER A 234 11.52 -15.15 -11.08
N SER A 235 10.71 -14.61 -10.17
CA SER A 235 9.27 -14.47 -10.39
C SER A 235 8.93 -13.61 -11.60
N HIS A 236 7.74 -13.83 -12.17
CA HIS A 236 7.13 -12.90 -13.12
C HIS A 236 6.54 -11.64 -12.48
N ALA A 237 6.31 -11.63 -11.15
CA ALA A 237 5.81 -10.47 -10.43
C ALA A 237 6.97 -9.57 -9.96
N ASN A 238 6.67 -8.28 -9.82
CA ASN A 238 7.49 -7.30 -9.11
C ASN A 238 6.67 -6.76 -7.93
N ASN A 239 7.31 -6.53 -6.78
CA ASN A 239 6.63 -5.98 -5.59
C ASN A 239 6.36 -4.47 -5.69
N ASP A 240 6.25 -3.96 -6.92
CA ASP A 240 5.95 -2.57 -7.21
C ASP A 240 4.44 -2.40 -7.38
N VAL A 241 3.79 -1.88 -6.34
CA VAL A 241 2.33 -1.69 -6.27
C VAL A 241 1.85 -0.42 -7.00
N ALA A 242 2.75 0.49 -7.35
CA ALA A 242 2.39 1.81 -7.89
C ALA A 242 1.66 1.71 -9.24
N PHE A 243 2.07 0.78 -10.10
CA PHE A 243 1.44 0.57 -11.41
C PHE A 243 0.07 -0.10 -11.34
N GLY A 244 -0.18 -0.93 -10.32
CA GLY A 244 -1.46 -1.63 -10.13
C GLY A 244 -2.57 -0.68 -9.69
N ILE A 245 -2.27 0.22 -8.75
CA ILE A 245 -3.22 1.18 -8.18
C ILE A 245 -3.60 2.27 -9.21
N ALA A 246 -2.66 2.74 -10.03
CA ALA A 246 -2.91 3.79 -11.02
C ALA A 246 -4.00 3.43 -12.06
N ARG A 247 -4.19 2.14 -12.38
CA ARG A 247 -5.26 1.72 -13.32
C ARG A 247 -6.65 1.69 -12.72
N LEU A 248 -6.80 1.68 -11.40
CA LEU A 248 -8.11 1.70 -10.74
C LEU A 248 -8.71 3.10 -10.71
N ASN A 249 -7.89 4.15 -10.69
CA ASN A 249 -8.30 5.56 -10.65
C ASN A 249 -8.67 6.16 -12.03
N SER A 250 -8.73 5.34 -13.08
CA SER A 250 -9.01 5.80 -14.46
C SER A 250 -10.34 5.29 -15.02
N PHE A 251 -11.25 4.85 -14.15
CA PHE A 251 -12.63 4.47 -14.48
C PHE A 251 -13.63 5.46 -13.90
#